data_AF-A0A660PHB3-F1
#
_entry.id   AF-A0A660PHB3-F1
#
_cell.length_a   1.000
_cell.length_b   1.000
_cell.length_c   1.000
_cell.angle_alpha   90.00
_cell.angle_beta   90.00
_cell.angle_gamma   90.00
#
_symmetry.space_group_name_H-M   'P 1'
#
loop_
_entity.id
_entity.type
_entity.pdbx_description
1 polymer ?
#
loop_
_entity_poly.entity_id
_entity_poly.type
_entity_poly.pdbx_seq_one_letter_code
_entity_poly.pdbx_strand_id
1 'polypeptide(L)'
;ASGIGSIEPIVLQCISMPDSIPGELSTQLLEVMIAEPIAVEEKSGVAGYLYILIGALLISTIVLIIIKMKSKPDVEPVKSPEERFSGTLAQIKADNQSDRKLFFTKLHSALADYIKLKYDIETTGQTAEAISDHLEKLEIPLNEKEKISNWLIRSEKEKYAPFGGEPGDIIRLITELEDYFSDINENTKKKKNSDSDISEAK
;
A
#
# COMPACT_ATOMS: atom_id res chain seq x y z
N ALA A 1 40.60 46.33 -17.36
CA ALA A 1 41.48 47.46 -17.69
C ALA A 1 42.49 46.97 -18.72
N SER A 2 42.24 47.30 -19.98
CA SER A 2 43.19 47.11 -21.08
C SER A 2 44.32 48.14 -20.92
N GLY A 3 45.52 47.75 -21.31
CA GLY A 3 46.70 48.59 -21.15
C GLY A 3 47.83 48.16 -22.08
N ILE A 4 48.81 49.04 -22.24
CA ILE A 4 50.03 48.74 -22.99
C ILE A 4 51.10 48.35 -21.97
N GLY A 5 51.58 47.11 -22.07
CA GLY A 5 52.74 46.64 -21.32
C GLY A 5 54.00 46.87 -22.15
N SER A 6 55.05 47.41 -21.55
CA SER A 6 56.35 47.55 -22.21
C SER A 6 57.31 46.50 -21.67
N ILE A 7 58.01 45.81 -22.55
CA ILE A 7 59.07 44.85 -22.21
C ILE A 7 60.40 45.54 -22.48
N GLU A 8 61.16 45.78 -21.40
CA GLU A 8 62.44 46.47 -21.47
C GLU A 8 63.49 45.65 -22.25
N PRO A 9 64.34 46.30 -23.05
CA PRO A 9 65.37 45.64 -23.82
C PRO A 9 66.46 45.09 -22.89
N ILE A 10 66.86 43.84 -23.14
CA ILE A 10 67.95 43.20 -22.40
C ILE A 10 69.20 43.23 -23.26
N VAL A 11 70.28 43.69 -22.65
CA VAL A 11 71.61 43.70 -23.26
C VAL A 11 72.39 42.50 -22.77
N LEU A 12 72.81 41.64 -23.70
CA LEU A 12 73.67 40.51 -23.41
C LEU A 12 75.08 40.82 -23.94
N GLN A 13 76.06 40.78 -23.03
CA GLN A 13 77.47 40.87 -23.39
C GLN A 13 77.99 39.49 -23.75
N CYS A 14 78.41 39.31 -25.00
CA CYS A 14 79.00 38.04 -25.44
C CYS A 14 80.48 37.99 -25.07
N ILE A 15 80.88 36.97 -24.31
CA ILE A 15 82.29 36.69 -24.03
C ILE A 15 82.99 36.10 -25.26
N SER A 16 84.21 36.57 -25.52
CA SER A 16 85.03 36.23 -26.68
C SER A 16 85.64 34.82 -26.57
N MET A 17 85.49 34.02 -27.62
CA MET A 17 86.35 32.86 -27.92
C MET A 17 87.57 33.32 -28.75
N PRO A 18 88.69 32.55 -28.82
CA PRO A 18 89.94 33.01 -29.44
C PRO A 18 89.82 33.48 -30.91
N ASP A 19 88.79 33.04 -31.64
CA ASP A 19 88.51 33.47 -33.02
C ASP A 19 87.25 34.35 -33.13
N SER A 20 86.86 35.11 -32.08
CA SER A 20 85.63 35.92 -32.11
C SER A 20 85.83 37.33 -31.56
N ILE A 21 85.28 38.32 -32.27
CA ILE A 21 85.28 39.73 -31.90
C ILE A 21 84.17 39.96 -30.85
N PRO A 22 84.48 40.58 -29.70
CA PRO A 22 83.46 40.87 -28.69
C PRO A 22 82.41 41.84 -29.25
N GLY A 23 81.14 41.51 -29.04
CA GLY A 23 80.00 42.27 -29.53
C GLY A 23 78.87 42.29 -28.50
N GLU A 24 78.03 43.31 -28.60
CA GLU A 24 76.86 43.49 -27.75
C GLU A 24 75.60 43.11 -28.53
N LEU A 25 74.79 42.22 -27.97
CA LEU A 25 73.47 41.88 -28.50
C LEU A 25 72.42 42.56 -27.63
N SER A 26 71.75 43.55 -28.21
CA SER A 26 70.62 44.23 -27.57
C SER A 26 69.32 43.86 -28.28
N THR A 27 68.32 43.47 -27.50
CA THR A 27 66.95 43.26 -28.02
C THR A 27 66.23 44.60 -28.15
N GLN A 28 65.25 44.71 -29.04
CA GLN A 28 64.46 45.94 -29.19
C GLN A 28 63.35 46.01 -28.12
N LEU A 29 62.95 47.23 -27.77
CA LEU A 29 61.79 47.49 -26.93
C LEU A 29 60.53 46.92 -27.61
N LEU A 30 59.74 46.13 -26.87
CA LEU A 30 58.50 45.55 -27.37
C LEU A 30 57.32 46.05 -26.54
N GLU A 31 56.38 46.72 -27.20
CA GLU A 31 55.11 47.11 -26.60
C GLU A 31 54.03 46.07 -26.94
N VAL A 32 53.37 45.54 -25.91
CA VAL A 32 52.32 44.53 -26.02
C VAL A 32 50.99 45.13 -25.57
N MET A 33 50.00 45.12 -26.46
CA MET A 33 48.64 45.56 -26.15
C MET A 33 47.88 44.43 -25.44
N ILE A 34 47.57 44.62 -24.16
CA ILE A 34 46.79 43.67 -23.36
C ILE A 34 45.32 44.04 -23.50
N ALA A 35 44.55 43.20 -24.20
CA ALA A 35 43.11 43.37 -24.35
C ALA A 35 42.37 43.05 -23.04
N GLU A 36 41.18 43.64 -22.85
CA GLU A 36 40.35 43.32 -21.69
C GLU A 36 39.84 41.88 -21.75
N PRO A 37 39.77 41.17 -20.61
CA PRO A 37 39.20 39.84 -20.57
C PRO A 37 37.71 39.93 -20.96
N ILE A 38 37.35 39.26 -22.05
CA ILE A 38 35.95 39.14 -22.46
C ILE A 38 35.29 38.19 -21.48
N ALA A 39 34.35 38.70 -20.67
CA ALA A 39 33.52 37.87 -19.82
C ALA A 39 32.71 36.93 -20.71
N VAL A 40 32.97 35.62 -20.60
CA VAL A 40 32.12 34.61 -21.23
C VAL A 40 30.84 34.58 -20.40
N GLU A 41 29.76 35.16 -20.92
CA GLU A 41 28.45 34.98 -20.29
C GLU A 41 28.14 33.48 -20.28
N GLU A 42 28.01 32.91 -19.09
CA GLU A 42 27.43 31.59 -18.94
C GLU A 42 26.03 31.67 -19.54
N LYS A 43 25.85 31.07 -20.73
CA LYS A 43 24.51 30.78 -21.23
C LYS A 43 23.86 29.91 -20.16
N SER A 44 23.05 30.54 -19.31
CA SER A 44 22.16 29.89 -18.35
C SER A 44 21.19 29.05 -19.15
N GLY A 45 21.67 27.87 -19.51
CA GLY A 45 21.04 26.97 -20.44
C GLY A 45 19.84 26.36 -19.75
N VAL A 46 18.80 26.11 -20.54
CA VAL A 46 17.66 25.23 -20.22
C VAL A 46 18.08 23.95 -19.46
N ALA A 47 19.33 23.50 -19.66
CA ALA A 47 19.99 22.44 -18.89
C ALA A 47 19.99 22.65 -17.36
N GLY A 48 20.24 23.86 -16.85
CA GLY A 48 20.21 24.15 -15.41
C GLY A 48 18.82 23.94 -14.81
N TYR A 49 17.78 24.41 -15.49
CA TYR A 49 16.39 24.16 -15.10
C TYR A 49 16.02 22.67 -15.19
N LEU A 50 16.52 21.94 -16.19
CA LEU A 50 16.32 20.50 -16.30
C LEU A 50 16.93 19.74 -15.12
N TYR A 51 18.13 20.10 -14.66
CA TYR A 51 18.75 19.47 -13.48
C TYR A 51 17.94 19.71 -12.20
N ILE A 52 17.42 20.93 -12.02
CA ILE A 52 16.54 21.26 -10.88
C ILE A 52 15.25 20.44 -10.94
N LEU A 53 14.65 20.32 -12.13
CA LEU A 53 13.39 19.60 -12.33
C LEU A 53 13.56 18.09 -12.07
N ILE A 54 14.64 17.49 -12.56
CA ILE A 54 14.98 16.08 -12.30
C ILE A 54 15.23 15.85 -10.81
N GLY A 55 15.96 16.75 -10.14
CA GLY A 55 16.21 16.69 -8.70
C GLY A 55 14.91 16.74 -7.89
N ALA A 56 14.00 17.66 -8.22
CA ALA A 56 12.70 17.77 -7.56
C ALA A 56 11.83 16.50 -7.74
N LEU A 57 11.87 15.89 -8.92
CA LEU A 57 11.12 14.67 -9.23
C LEU A 57 11.64 13.47 -8.42
N LEU A 58 12.96 13.34 -8.28
CA LEU A 58 13.58 12.31 -7.44
C LEU A 58 13.22 12.48 -5.95
N ILE A 59 13.27 13.70 -5.42
CA ILE A 59 12.92 13.95 -4.02
C ILE A 59 11.44 13.65 -3.78
N SER A 60 10.55 14.07 -4.69
CA SER A 60 9.11 13.80 -4.61
C SER A 60 8.79 12.30 -4.57
N THR A 61 9.43 11.52 -5.44
CA THR A 61 9.24 10.05 -5.48
C THR A 61 9.74 9.37 -4.21
N ILE A 62 10.90 9.78 -3.68
CA ILE A 62 11.44 9.26 -2.42
C ILE A 62 10.49 9.57 -1.25
N VAL A 63 9.98 10.80 -1.16
CA VAL A 63 9.02 11.19 -0.12
C VAL A 63 7.74 10.35 -0.22
N LEU A 64 7.23 10.13 -1.43
CA LEU A 64 6.02 9.31 -1.64
C LEU A 64 6.24 7.85 -1.24
N ILE A 65 7.42 7.29 -1.53
CA ILE A 65 7.80 5.94 -1.10
C ILE A 65 7.89 5.88 0.42
N ILE A 66 8.51 6.85 1.08
CA ILE A 66 8.62 6.90 2.55
C ILE A 66 7.24 6.99 3.20
N ILE A 67 6.33 7.81 2.65
CA ILE A 67 4.95 7.90 3.15
C ILE A 67 4.26 6.55 2.98
N LYS A 68 4.39 5.90 1.82
CA LYS A 68 3.80 4.56 1.60
C LYS A 68 4.43 3.47 2.48
N MET A 69 5.72 3.56 2.79
CA MET A 69 6.39 2.61 3.70
C MET A 69 6.03 2.85 5.17
N LYS A 70 5.74 4.10 5.54
CA LYS A 70 5.32 4.47 6.90
C LYS A 70 3.83 4.25 7.14
N SER A 71 3.00 4.37 6.11
CA SER A 71 1.64 3.82 6.10
C SER A 71 1.73 2.30 6.06
N LYS A 72 2.04 1.70 7.21
CA LYS A 72 1.59 0.33 7.44
C LYS A 72 0.08 0.34 7.19
N PRO A 73 -0.48 -0.59 6.40
CA PRO A 73 -1.92 -0.81 6.47
C PRO A 73 -2.23 -1.03 7.93
N ASP A 74 -3.21 -0.31 8.48
CA ASP A 74 -3.74 -0.62 9.80
C ASP A 74 -3.91 -2.12 9.82
N VAL A 75 -3.14 -2.79 10.68
CA VAL A 75 -3.27 -4.22 10.87
C VAL A 75 -4.64 -4.34 11.49
N GLU A 76 -5.65 -4.60 10.66
CA GLU A 76 -7.00 -4.84 11.13
C GLU A 76 -6.87 -5.84 12.29
N PRO A 77 -7.47 -5.55 13.46
CA PRO A 77 -7.41 -6.48 14.57
C PRO A 77 -7.81 -7.86 14.04
N VAL A 78 -7.14 -8.92 14.48
CA VAL A 78 -7.46 -10.29 14.07
C VAL A 78 -8.90 -10.59 14.49
N LYS A 79 -9.85 -10.27 13.61
CA LYS A 79 -11.28 -10.45 13.82
C LYS A 79 -11.52 -11.94 13.90
N SER A 80 -12.24 -12.38 14.92
CA SER A 80 -12.67 -13.77 14.98
C SER A 80 -13.56 -14.09 13.77
N PRO A 81 -13.69 -15.37 13.36
CA PRO A 81 -14.60 -15.75 12.28
C PRO A 81 -16.03 -15.20 12.49
N GLU A 82 -16.50 -15.16 13.73
CA GLU A 82 -17.81 -14.62 14.12
C GLU A 82 -17.88 -13.08 13.96
N GLU A 83 -16.84 -12.35 14.35
CA GLU A 83 -16.75 -10.90 14.15
C GLU A 83 -16.63 -10.52 12.67
N ARG A 84 -15.96 -11.36 11.88
CA ARG A 84 -15.88 -11.18 10.43
C ARG A 84 -17.24 -11.41 9.79
N PHE A 85 -17.94 -12.48 10.17
CA PHE A 85 -19.29 -12.77 9.67
C PHE A 85 -20.28 -11.67 10.05
N SER A 86 -20.28 -11.19 11.30
CA SER A 86 -21.19 -10.11 11.73
C SER A 86 -20.93 -8.80 10.97
N GLY A 87 -19.67 -8.46 10.72
CA GLY A 87 -19.30 -7.31 9.87
C GLY A 87 -19.80 -7.47 8.43
N THR A 88 -19.62 -8.65 7.83
CA THR A 88 -20.13 -8.95 6.49
C THR A 88 -21.66 -8.92 6.44
N LEU A 89 -22.35 -9.44 7.46
CA LEU A 89 -23.81 -9.41 7.56
C LEU A 89 -24.35 -7.97 7.62
N ALA A 90 -23.72 -7.10 8.40
CA ALA A 90 -24.09 -5.68 8.47
C ALA A 90 -23.95 -4.97 7.11
N GLN A 91 -22.88 -5.29 6.36
CA GLN A 91 -22.68 -4.76 5.01
C GLN A 91 -23.72 -5.31 4.02
N ILE A 92 -24.03 -6.61 4.08
CA ILE A 92 -25.05 -7.22 3.22
C ILE A 92 -26.42 -6.59 3.48
N LYS A 93 -26.76 -6.30 4.74
CA LYS A 93 -27.98 -5.60 5.16
C LYS A 93 -28.03 -4.19 4.57
N ALA A 94 -26.96 -3.42 4.69
CA ALA A 94 -26.90 -2.04 4.16
C ALA A 94 -27.05 -2.00 2.63
N ASP A 95 -26.37 -2.90 1.92
CA ASP A 95 -26.25 -2.82 0.46
C ASP A 95 -27.42 -3.48 -0.29
N ASN A 96 -28.12 -4.46 0.30
CA ASN A 96 -29.00 -5.36 -0.46
C ASN A 96 -30.37 -5.59 0.19
N GLN A 97 -30.79 -4.77 1.15
CA GLN A 97 -32.11 -4.91 1.79
C GLN A 97 -33.27 -4.89 0.77
N SER A 98 -33.10 -4.16 -0.33
CA SER A 98 -34.10 -4.01 -1.39
C SER A 98 -34.02 -5.11 -2.47
N ASP A 99 -32.89 -5.81 -2.60
CA ASP A 99 -32.69 -6.87 -3.59
C ASP A 99 -32.58 -8.23 -2.89
N ARG A 100 -33.74 -8.88 -2.76
CA ARG A 100 -33.89 -10.19 -2.10
C ARG A 100 -32.96 -11.26 -2.68
N LYS A 101 -32.78 -11.31 -4.00
CA LYS A 101 -31.97 -12.36 -4.66
C LYS A 101 -30.48 -12.11 -4.43
N LEU A 102 -30.05 -10.87 -4.53
CA LEU A 102 -28.67 -10.48 -4.25
C LEU A 102 -28.32 -10.68 -2.77
N PHE A 103 -29.26 -10.36 -1.87
CA PHE A 103 -29.15 -10.63 -0.44
C PHE A 103 -28.87 -12.11 -0.16
N PHE A 104 -29.72 -13.03 -0.63
CA PHE A 104 -29.55 -14.46 -0.37
C PHE A 104 -28.28 -15.04 -1.03
N THR A 105 -27.89 -14.52 -2.19
CA THR A 105 -26.64 -14.92 -2.84
C THR A 105 -25.42 -14.54 -2.00
N LYS A 106 -25.38 -13.29 -1.48
CA LYS A 106 -24.29 -12.82 -0.62
C LYS A 106 -24.31 -13.46 0.77
N LEU A 107 -25.51 -13.74 1.30
CA LEU A 107 -25.65 -14.45 2.58
C LEU A 107 -25.10 -15.88 2.48
N HIS A 108 -25.42 -16.60 1.40
CA HIS A 108 -24.88 -17.93 1.16
C HIS A 108 -23.35 -17.92 1.11
N SER A 109 -22.75 -16.96 0.37
CA SER A 109 -21.28 -16.85 0.33
C SER A 109 -20.69 -16.51 1.70
N ALA A 110 -21.32 -15.60 2.45
CA ALA A 110 -20.85 -15.23 3.79
C ALA A 110 -20.92 -16.41 4.79
N LEU A 111 -21.97 -17.23 4.73
CA LEU A 111 -22.10 -18.44 5.54
C LEU A 111 -21.07 -19.51 5.14
N ALA A 112 -20.86 -19.72 3.85
CA ALA A 112 -19.83 -20.64 3.35
C ALA A 112 -18.41 -20.21 3.75
N ASP A 113 -18.13 -18.90 3.72
CA ASP A 113 -16.86 -18.33 4.18
C ASP A 113 -16.69 -18.48 5.70
N TYR A 114 -17.76 -18.28 6.49
CA TYR A 114 -17.74 -18.49 7.94
C TYR A 114 -17.42 -19.95 8.28
N ILE A 115 -18.08 -20.92 7.63
CA ILE A 115 -17.84 -22.35 7.85
C ILE A 115 -16.40 -22.71 7.51
N LYS A 116 -15.89 -22.20 6.38
CA LYS A 116 -14.49 -22.38 5.99
C LYS A 116 -13.52 -21.83 7.03
N LEU A 117 -13.76 -20.63 7.55
CA LEU A 117 -12.87 -19.99 8.52
C LEU A 117 -12.92 -20.63 9.91
N LYS A 118 -14.09 -21.09 10.35
CA LYS A 118 -14.28 -21.65 11.70
C LYS A 118 -13.94 -23.15 11.78
N TYR A 119 -14.26 -23.91 10.74
CA TYR A 119 -14.18 -25.37 10.73
C TYR A 119 -13.16 -25.93 9.73
N ASP A 120 -12.46 -25.07 8.99
CA ASP A 120 -11.45 -25.45 7.98
C ASP A 120 -11.99 -26.41 6.89
N ILE A 121 -13.28 -26.27 6.55
CA ILE A 121 -13.93 -27.05 5.49
C ILE A 121 -13.80 -26.29 4.16
N GLU A 122 -13.38 -26.99 3.10
CA GLU A 122 -13.41 -26.43 1.76
C GLU A 122 -14.86 -26.36 1.23
N THR A 123 -15.41 -25.14 1.17
CA THR A 123 -16.79 -24.88 0.75
C THR A 123 -16.92 -24.43 -0.72
N THR A 124 -15.80 -24.30 -1.44
CA THR A 124 -15.77 -23.77 -2.81
C THR A 124 -16.46 -24.72 -3.79
N GLY A 125 -17.56 -24.29 -4.41
CA GLY A 125 -18.27 -25.06 -5.45
C GLY A 125 -19.13 -26.22 -4.93
N GLN A 126 -19.29 -26.34 -3.61
CA GLN A 126 -20.19 -27.33 -3.00
C GLN A 126 -21.61 -26.77 -2.86
N THR A 127 -22.63 -27.64 -2.92
CA THR A 127 -24.02 -27.28 -2.60
C THR A 127 -24.20 -27.16 -1.09
N ALA A 128 -25.28 -26.52 -0.63
CA ALA A 128 -25.58 -26.41 0.78
C ALA A 128 -25.74 -27.80 1.43
N GLU A 129 -26.29 -28.79 0.71
CA GLU A 129 -26.40 -30.15 1.24
C GLU A 129 -25.02 -30.79 1.45
N ALA A 130 -24.12 -30.67 0.48
CA ALA A 130 -22.77 -31.22 0.59
C ALA A 130 -21.97 -30.58 1.74
N ILE A 131 -22.13 -29.28 1.96
CA ILE A 131 -21.52 -28.59 3.11
C ILE A 131 -22.15 -29.08 4.42
N SER A 132 -23.47 -29.29 4.46
CA SER A 132 -24.15 -29.83 5.64
C SER A 132 -23.73 -31.27 5.97
N ASP A 133 -23.47 -32.10 4.96
CA ASP A 133 -22.94 -33.47 5.14
C ASP A 133 -21.50 -33.48 5.66
N HIS A 134 -20.73 -32.42 5.40
CA HIS A 134 -19.39 -32.24 5.98
C HIS A 134 -19.47 -31.74 7.43
N LEU A 135 -20.38 -30.81 7.72
CA LEU A 135 -20.70 -30.38 9.09
C LEU A 135 -21.23 -31.54 9.94
N GLU A 136 -21.97 -32.47 9.33
CA GLU A 136 -22.48 -33.71 9.95
C GLU A 136 -21.37 -34.50 10.67
N LYS A 137 -20.19 -34.57 10.04
CA LYS A 137 -19.03 -35.38 10.45
C LYS A 137 -18.14 -34.72 11.52
N LEU A 138 -18.38 -33.46 11.84
CA LEU A 138 -17.60 -32.73 12.84
C LEU A 138 -18.21 -32.87 14.23
N GLU A 139 -17.36 -32.82 15.27
CA GLU A 139 -17.77 -32.83 16.68
C GLU A 139 -18.29 -31.45 17.13
N ILE A 140 -19.35 -30.98 16.47
CA ILE A 140 -20.02 -29.71 16.78
C ILE A 140 -21.30 -29.99 17.56
N PRO A 141 -21.72 -29.14 18.52
CA PRO A 141 -23.02 -29.26 19.16
C PRO A 141 -24.15 -29.35 18.11
N LEU A 142 -25.02 -30.36 18.23
CA LEU A 142 -26.09 -30.65 17.28
C LEU A 142 -26.94 -29.42 16.94
N ASN A 143 -27.17 -28.53 17.91
CA ASN A 143 -27.94 -27.30 17.75
C ASN A 143 -27.24 -26.25 16.83
N GLU A 144 -25.91 -26.05 16.89
CA GLU A 144 -25.19 -25.17 15.95
C GLU A 144 -25.16 -25.80 14.54
N LYS A 145 -24.87 -27.10 14.48
CA LYS A 145 -24.88 -27.93 13.27
C LYS A 145 -26.22 -27.85 12.51
N GLU A 146 -27.36 -27.94 13.19
CA GLU A 146 -28.69 -27.81 12.58
C GLU A 146 -29.02 -26.38 12.15
N LYS A 147 -28.75 -25.37 13.00
CA LYS A 147 -29.06 -23.97 12.68
C LYS A 147 -28.31 -23.47 11.45
N ILE A 148 -27.00 -23.71 11.40
CA ILE A 148 -26.15 -23.30 10.27
C ILE A 148 -26.61 -24.00 8.99
N SER A 149 -26.87 -25.32 9.04
CA SER A 149 -27.34 -26.09 7.89
C SER A 149 -28.69 -25.58 7.38
N ASN A 150 -29.63 -25.29 8.28
CA ASN A 150 -30.93 -24.74 7.93
C ASN A 150 -30.81 -23.36 7.26
N TRP A 151 -29.95 -22.46 7.75
CA TRP A 151 -29.73 -21.16 7.11
C TRP A 151 -29.04 -21.29 5.76
N LEU A 152 -28.09 -22.22 5.62
CA LEU A 152 -27.39 -22.47 4.37
C LEU A 152 -28.36 -22.98 3.29
N ILE A 153 -29.11 -24.04 3.59
CA ILE A 153 -30.12 -24.62 2.69
C ILE A 153 -31.19 -23.59 2.33
N ARG A 154 -31.66 -22.82 3.33
CA ARG A 154 -32.64 -21.75 3.09
C ARG A 154 -32.08 -20.69 2.15
N SER A 155 -30.84 -20.24 2.35
CA SER A 155 -30.21 -19.23 1.50
C SER A 155 -30.01 -19.71 0.05
N GLU A 156 -29.67 -20.99 -0.14
CA GLU A 156 -29.53 -21.58 -1.47
C GLU A 156 -30.88 -21.72 -2.18
N LYS A 157 -31.91 -22.19 -1.47
CA LYS A 157 -33.26 -22.32 -2.03
C LYS A 157 -33.83 -20.96 -2.46
N GLU A 158 -33.67 -19.95 -1.62
CA GLU A 158 -34.19 -18.59 -1.86
C GLU A 158 -33.45 -17.84 -2.96
N LYS A 159 -32.17 -18.16 -3.18
CA LYS A 159 -31.37 -17.64 -4.31
C LYS A 159 -31.97 -18.03 -5.67
N TYR A 160 -32.58 -19.21 -5.78
CA TYR A 160 -33.16 -19.73 -7.03
C TYR A 160 -34.68 -19.62 -7.12
N ALA A 161 -35.35 -19.09 -6.08
CA ALA A 161 -36.79 -18.93 -6.08
C ALA A 161 -37.24 -17.89 -7.13
N PRO A 162 -38.11 -18.25 -8.11
CA PRO A 162 -38.57 -17.32 -9.16
C PRO A 162 -39.56 -16.28 -8.59
N PHE A 163 -40.36 -16.70 -7.61
CA PHE A 163 -41.15 -15.90 -6.68
C PHE A 163 -41.21 -16.66 -5.35
N GLY A 164 -41.38 -15.95 -4.23
CA GLY A 164 -41.61 -16.60 -2.93
C GLY A 164 -40.86 -15.94 -1.78
N GLY A 165 -41.38 -14.82 -1.26
CA GLY A 165 -41.04 -14.36 0.09
C GLY A 165 -41.93 -13.21 0.54
N GLU A 166 -42.38 -13.25 1.79
CA GLU A 166 -43.12 -12.13 2.37
C GLU A 166 -42.16 -10.95 2.63
N PRO A 167 -42.61 -9.70 2.42
CA PRO A 167 -41.87 -8.50 2.84
C PRO A 167 -41.68 -8.52 4.36
N GLY A 168 -40.58 -9.12 4.83
CA GLY A 168 -40.32 -9.36 6.25
C GLY A 168 -39.44 -10.58 6.52
N ASP A 169 -39.38 -11.54 5.60
CA ASP A 169 -38.56 -12.75 5.75
C ASP A 169 -37.06 -12.41 5.87
N ILE A 170 -36.58 -11.45 5.08
CA ILE A 170 -35.20 -10.97 5.13
C ILE A 170 -34.91 -10.37 6.51
N ILE A 171 -35.83 -9.52 7.01
CA ILE A 171 -35.64 -8.83 8.30
C ILE A 171 -35.63 -9.87 9.43
N ARG A 172 -36.58 -10.80 9.46
CA ARG A 172 -36.64 -11.87 10.46
C ARG A 172 -35.37 -12.72 10.45
N LEU A 173 -34.88 -13.10 9.27
CA LEU A 173 -33.66 -13.90 9.14
C LEU A 173 -32.42 -13.13 9.59
N ILE A 174 -32.33 -11.85 9.25
CA ILE A 174 -31.24 -10.98 9.72
C ILE A 174 -31.25 -10.88 11.23
N THR A 175 -32.41 -10.65 11.85
CA THR A 175 -32.53 -10.59 13.31
C THR A 175 -32.13 -11.91 13.96
N GLU A 176 -32.58 -13.04 13.41
CA GLU A 176 -32.21 -14.37 13.91
C GLU A 176 -30.69 -14.63 13.85
N LEU A 177 -30.04 -14.24 12.75
CA LEU A 177 -28.59 -14.30 12.59
C LEU A 177 -27.88 -13.35 13.56
N GLU A 178 -28.32 -12.09 13.63
CA GLU A 178 -27.74 -11.08 14.52
C GLU A 178 -27.80 -11.53 15.99
N ASP A 179 -28.94 -12.06 16.45
CA ASP A 179 -29.11 -12.56 17.82
C ASP A 179 -28.16 -13.73 18.09
N TYR A 180 -28.12 -14.72 17.20
CA TYR A 180 -27.27 -15.90 17.39
C TYR A 180 -25.77 -15.57 17.42
N PHE A 181 -25.30 -14.74 16.48
CA PHE A 181 -23.89 -14.37 16.44
C PHE A 181 -23.52 -13.36 17.53
N SER A 182 -24.46 -12.57 18.04
CA SER A 182 -24.25 -11.71 19.22
C SER A 182 -24.05 -12.55 20.49
N ASP A 183 -24.88 -13.57 20.71
CA ASP A 183 -24.75 -14.48 21.85
C ASP A 183 -23.40 -15.20 21.86
N ILE A 184 -22.93 -15.66 20.70
CA ILE A 184 -21.62 -16.31 20.57
C ILE A 184 -20.47 -15.33 20.85
N ASN A 185 -20.58 -14.10 20.33
CA ASN A 185 -19.57 -13.06 20.55
C ASN A 185 -19.49 -12.62 22.02
N GLU A 186 -20.62 -12.54 22.73
CA GLU A 186 -20.60 -12.26 24.17
C GLU A 186 -19.96 -13.39 24.97
N ASN A 187 -20.26 -14.64 24.62
CA ASN A 187 -19.69 -15.81 25.29
C ASN A 187 -18.18 -15.94 25.05
N THR A 188 -17.71 -15.64 23.84
CA THR A 188 -16.27 -15.65 23.50
C THR A 188 -15.51 -14.50 24.16
N LYS A 189 -16.11 -13.31 24.29
CA LYS A 189 -15.52 -12.17 25.04
C LYS A 189 -15.42 -12.46 26.54
N LYS A 190 -16.47 -13.03 27.15
CA LYS A 190 -16.43 -13.43 28.58
C LYS A 190 -15.33 -14.45 28.86
N LYS A 191 -15.14 -15.42 27.97
CA LYS A 191 -14.09 -16.46 28.10
C LYS A 191 -12.67 -15.88 27.97
N LYS A 192 -12.43 -14.94 27.07
CA LYS A 192 -11.11 -14.27 26.94
C LYS A 192 -10.76 -13.45 28.19
N ASN A 193 -11.72 -12.77 28.80
CA ASN A 193 -11.49 -11.99 30.01
C ASN A 193 -11.25 -12.86 31.26
N SER A 194 -11.86 -14.05 31.35
CA SER A 194 -11.57 -14.97 32.46
C SER A 194 -10.18 -15.59 32.36
N ASP A 195 -9.67 -15.82 31.14
CA ASP A 195 -8.35 -16.41 30.92
C ASP A 195 -7.21 -15.37 31.11
N SER A 196 -7.46 -14.08 30.87
CA SER A 196 -6.49 -13.02 31.15
C SER A 196 -6.25 -12.81 32.66
N ASP A 197 -7.30 -12.90 33.46
CA ASP A 197 -7.22 -12.71 34.93
C ASP A 197 -6.48 -13.86 35.63
N ILE A 198 -6.38 -15.04 35.01
CA ILE A 198 -5.63 -16.18 35.55
C ILE A 198 -4.13 -16.08 35.20
N SER A 199 -3.76 -15.34 34.15
CA SER A 199 -2.37 -15.18 33.71
C SER A 199 -1.58 -14.12 34.50
N GLU A 200 -2.26 -13.17 35.15
CA GLU A 200 -1.61 -12.20 36.04
C GLU A 200 -1.45 -12.71 37.50
N ALA A 201 -2.03 -13.88 37.80
CA ALA A 201 -1.98 -14.49 39.14
C ALA A 201 -0.90 -15.58 39.31
N LYS A 202 0.06 -15.70 38.37
CA LYS A 202 1.19 -16.64 38.44
C LYS A 202 2.55 -15.96 38.42
#